data_AF-A0A957QWF4-F1
#
_entry.id   AF-A0A957QWF4-F1
#
_cell.length_a   1.000
_cell.length_b   1.000
_cell.length_c   1.000
_cell.angle_alpha   90.00
_cell.angle_beta   90.00
_cell.angle_gamma   90.00
#
_symmetry.space_group_name_H-M   'P 1'
#
loop_
_entity.id
_entity.type
_entity.pdbx_description
1 polymer ?
#
loop_
_entity_poly.entity_id
_entity_poly.type
_entity_poly.pdbx_seq_one_letter_code
_entity_poly.pdbx_strand_id
1 'polypeptide(L)'
;MFKKLYYAVTGDPNEKVLKKYRPVVQEINDLEAEFERKSNDDLRAMTQSFQARIAEATTELREELAVAEQEYLDVLGTDEQKYARVEVDRIKKELRKEEEAILWEILPEAFAAVREASKRTTGLRHYDVQMLGGMVLHSGTIAEMKTGEGKTLVATLPLYLNALTGRGAHLVTPNDYLS
;
A
#
# COMPACT_ATOMS: atom_id res chain seq x y z
N MET A 1 -2.99 -29.83 -20.92
CA MET A 1 -3.51 -29.19 -22.16
C MET A 1 -4.65 -28.21 -21.87
N PHE A 2 -5.64 -28.55 -21.04
CA PHE A 2 -6.78 -27.68 -20.72
C PHE A 2 -6.41 -26.27 -20.21
N LYS A 3 -5.44 -26.11 -19.30
CA LYS A 3 -4.99 -24.78 -18.83
C LYS A 3 -4.41 -23.89 -19.96
N LYS A 4 -3.64 -24.48 -20.89
CA LYS A 4 -3.05 -23.74 -22.02
C LYS A 4 -4.14 -23.26 -22.99
N LEU A 5 -5.16 -24.09 -23.24
CA LEU A 5 -6.30 -23.72 -24.08
C LEU A 5 -7.18 -22.65 -23.40
N TYR A 6 -7.41 -22.78 -22.09
CA TYR A 6 -8.12 -21.78 -21.30
C TYR A 6 -7.41 -20.43 -21.32
N TYR A 7 -6.10 -20.37 -21.03
CA TYR A 7 -5.32 -19.12 -21.08
C TYR A 7 -5.12 -18.57 -22.49
N ALA A 8 -5.13 -19.40 -23.54
CA ALA A 8 -5.12 -18.90 -24.91
C ALA A 8 -6.42 -18.14 -25.25
N VAL A 9 -7.53 -18.48 -24.61
CA VAL A 9 -8.85 -17.84 -24.82
C VAL A 9 -9.09 -16.69 -23.84
N THR A 10 -8.70 -16.84 -22.56
CA THR A 10 -8.99 -15.88 -21.49
C THR A 10 -7.79 -15.03 -21.09
N GLY A 11 -6.57 -15.36 -21.50
CA GLY A 11 -5.31 -14.75 -21.03
C GLY A 11 -4.85 -15.28 -19.67
N ASP A 12 -3.54 -15.26 -19.42
CA ASP A 12 -2.99 -15.60 -18.09
C ASP A 12 -3.41 -14.54 -17.05
N PRO A 13 -4.13 -14.92 -15.98
CA PRO A 13 -4.54 -14.01 -14.92
C PRO A 13 -3.38 -13.23 -14.30
N ASN A 14 -2.21 -13.86 -14.12
CA ASN A 14 -1.04 -13.21 -13.55
C ASN A 14 -0.49 -12.16 -14.51
N GLU A 15 -0.43 -12.48 -15.81
CA GLU A 15 0.02 -11.55 -16.83
C GLU A 15 -0.91 -10.33 -16.92
N LYS A 16 -2.23 -10.51 -16.74
CA LYS A 16 -3.19 -9.40 -16.69
C LYS A 16 -2.92 -8.45 -15.54
N VAL A 17 -2.68 -8.98 -14.33
CA VAL A 17 -2.33 -8.17 -13.16
C VAL A 17 -1.05 -7.39 -13.41
N LEU A 18 0.00 -8.05 -13.91
CA LEU A 18 1.27 -7.38 -14.22
C LEU A 18 1.10 -6.31 -15.31
N LYS A 19 0.28 -6.56 -16.34
CA LYS A 19 -0.04 -5.56 -17.37
C LYS A 19 -0.73 -4.33 -16.80
N LYS A 20 -1.58 -4.48 -15.77
CA LYS A 20 -2.23 -3.35 -15.07
C LYS A 20 -1.20 -2.47 -14.34
N TYR A 21 -0.15 -3.07 -13.79
CA TYR A 21 0.86 -2.35 -13.01
C TYR A 21 2.02 -1.76 -13.84
N ARG A 22 2.28 -2.27 -15.04
CA ARG A 22 3.34 -1.74 -15.92
C ARG A 22 3.24 -0.22 -16.19
N PRO A 23 2.06 0.37 -16.46
CA PRO A 23 1.94 1.82 -16.61
C PRO A 23 2.36 2.58 -15.35
N VAL A 24 2.03 2.05 -14.17
CA VAL A 24 2.42 2.65 -12.88
C VAL A 24 3.93 2.57 -12.66
N VAL A 25 4.57 1.47 -13.07
CA VAL A 25 6.05 1.40 -13.07
C VAL A 25 6.65 2.49 -13.96
N GLN A 26 6.05 2.73 -15.13
CA GLN A 26 6.53 3.78 -16.02
C GLN A 26 6.38 5.16 -15.39
N GLU A 27 5.24 5.44 -14.76
CA GLU A 27 5.02 6.69 -14.01
C GLU A 27 6.07 6.89 -12.91
N ILE A 28 6.37 5.86 -12.13
CA ILE A 28 7.46 5.89 -11.12
C ILE A 28 8.82 6.18 -11.77
N ASN A 29 9.09 5.59 -12.93
CA ASN A 29 10.35 5.83 -13.67
C ASN A 29 10.42 7.27 -14.20
N ASP A 30 9.31 7.82 -14.67
CA ASP A 30 9.24 9.18 -15.19
C ASP A 30 9.47 10.23 -14.09
N LEU A 31 9.10 9.91 -12.84
CA LEU A 31 9.37 10.74 -11.65
C LEU A 31 10.86 10.73 -11.23
N GLU A 32 11.69 9.81 -11.70
CA GLU A 32 13.05 9.59 -11.18
C GLU A 32 13.93 10.85 -11.25
N ALA A 33 13.94 11.53 -12.40
CA ALA A 33 14.74 12.74 -12.58
C ALA A 33 14.29 13.92 -11.69
N GLU A 34 13.01 13.96 -11.31
CA GLU A 34 12.51 14.95 -10.35
C GLU A 34 12.99 14.62 -8.93
N PHE A 35 12.86 13.36 -8.52
CA PHE A 35 13.21 12.90 -7.18
C PHE A 35 14.71 12.94 -6.90
N GLU A 36 15.55 12.66 -7.92
CA GLU A 36 17.00 12.82 -7.83
C GLU A 36 17.41 14.26 -7.45
N ARG A 37 16.62 15.26 -7.85
CA ARG A 37 16.89 16.69 -7.58
C ARG A 37 16.38 17.15 -6.22
N LYS A 38 15.50 16.40 -5.56
CA LYS A 38 14.95 16.74 -4.24
C LYS A 38 16.05 16.68 -3.18
N SER A 39 16.05 17.61 -2.22
CA SER A 39 16.93 17.49 -1.06
C SER A 39 16.48 16.36 -0.13
N ASN A 40 17.32 15.99 0.84
CA ASN A 40 16.93 15.00 1.85
C ASN A 40 15.75 15.50 2.70
N ASP A 41 15.66 16.81 2.92
CA ASP A 41 14.58 17.40 3.70
C ASP A 41 13.28 17.44 2.90
N ASP A 42 13.35 17.68 1.59
CA ASP A 42 12.19 17.56 0.70
C ASP A 42 11.64 16.13 0.71
N LEU A 43 12.50 15.12 0.57
CA LEU A 43 12.09 13.70 0.63
C LEU A 43 11.43 13.34 1.96
N ARG A 44 11.92 13.88 3.08
CA ARG A 44 11.30 13.69 4.40
C ARG A 44 9.96 14.41 4.51
N ALA A 45 9.85 15.63 3.97
CA ALA A 45 8.63 16.41 3.99
C ALA A 45 7.49 15.74 3.20
N MET A 46 7.81 14.96 2.17
CA MET A 46 6.81 14.19 1.42
C MET A 46 5.99 13.24 2.30
N THR A 47 6.59 12.64 3.33
CA THR A 47 5.85 11.79 4.28
C THR A 47 4.70 12.56 4.94
N GLN A 48 4.95 13.81 5.35
CA GLN A 48 3.91 14.66 5.95
C GLN A 48 2.85 15.03 4.92
N SER A 49 3.27 15.35 3.69
CA SER A 49 2.33 15.63 2.59
C SER A 49 1.41 14.45 2.29
N PHE A 50 1.93 13.22 2.27
CA PHE A 50 1.10 12.04 2.03
C PHE A 50 0.15 11.76 3.19
N GLN A 51 0.63 11.89 4.43
CA GLN A 51 -0.23 11.75 5.62
C GLN A 51 -1.35 12.79 5.63
N ALA A 52 -1.07 14.02 5.20
CA ALA A 52 -2.09 15.07 5.08
C ALA A 52 -3.15 14.71 4.02
N ARG A 53 -2.73 14.27 2.81
CA ARG A 53 -3.65 13.82 1.75
C ARG A 53 -4.55 12.67 2.21
N ILE A 54 -3.98 11.68 2.90
CA ILE A 54 -4.74 10.55 3.47
C ILE A 54 -5.71 11.04 4.54
N ALA A 55 -5.26 11.92 5.44
CA ALA A 55 -6.11 12.46 6.49
C ALA A 55 -7.29 13.23 5.90
N GLU A 56 -7.04 14.12 4.94
CA GLU A 56 -8.08 14.88 4.23
C GLU A 56 -9.09 13.94 3.56
N ALA A 57 -8.63 12.99 2.74
CA ALA A 57 -9.50 12.03 2.05
C ALA A 57 -10.35 11.17 2.99
N THR A 58 -9.91 10.96 4.23
CA THR A 58 -10.56 10.07 5.20
C THR A 58 -11.20 10.78 6.38
N THR A 59 -11.22 12.13 6.40
CA THR A 59 -11.65 12.92 7.56
C THR A 59 -13.09 12.60 7.93
N GLU A 60 -14.03 12.69 6.98
CA GLU A 60 -15.45 12.47 7.22
C GLU A 60 -15.73 11.07 7.78
N LEU A 61 -15.20 10.02 7.12
CA LEU A 61 -15.37 8.63 7.55
C LEU A 61 -14.72 8.34 8.91
N ARG A 62 -13.62 9.03 9.26
CA ARG A 62 -12.98 8.89 10.59
C ARG A 62 -13.83 9.53 11.68
N GLU A 63 -14.43 10.69 11.41
CA GLU A 63 -15.34 11.35 12.34
C GLU A 63 -16.62 10.53 12.53
N GLU A 64 -17.24 10.06 11.45
CA GLU A 64 -18.38 9.14 11.50
C GLU A 64 -18.06 7.87 12.29
N LEU A 65 -16.88 7.28 12.06
CA LEU A 65 -16.46 6.09 12.77
C LEU A 65 -16.31 6.35 14.27
N ALA A 66 -15.72 7.49 14.66
CA ALA A 66 -15.54 7.84 16.06
C ALA A 66 -16.89 7.99 16.79
N VAL A 67 -17.89 8.58 16.13
CA VAL A 67 -19.26 8.68 16.65
C VAL A 67 -19.88 7.29 16.80
N ALA A 68 -19.84 6.47 15.75
CA ALA A 68 -20.42 5.12 15.78
C ALA A 68 -19.75 4.21 16.82
N GLU A 69 -18.44 4.33 17.01
CA GLU A 69 -17.71 3.59 18.05
C GLU A 69 -18.13 4.04 19.46
N GLN A 70 -18.36 5.35 19.68
CA GLN A 70 -18.88 5.83 20.95
C GLN A 70 -20.30 5.32 21.21
N GLU A 71 -21.19 5.38 20.22
CA GLU A 71 -22.55 4.83 20.34
C GLU A 71 -22.53 3.33 20.68
N TYR A 72 -21.65 2.56 20.03
CA TYR A 72 -21.47 1.13 20.31
C TYR A 72 -21.05 0.87 21.77
N LEU A 73 -20.19 1.72 22.34
CA LEU A 73 -19.77 1.61 23.73
C LEU A 73 -20.92 1.95 24.69
N ASP A 74 -21.75 2.93 24.34
CA ASP A 74 -22.87 3.37 25.18
C ASP A 74 -23.99 2.32 25.29
N VAL A 75 -24.17 1.48 24.27
CA VAL A 75 -25.17 0.39 24.24
C VAL A 75 -24.58 -0.98 24.56
N LEU A 76 -23.37 -1.05 25.11
CA LEU A 76 -22.69 -2.31 25.33
C LEU A 76 -23.42 -3.21 26.34
N GLY A 77 -23.75 -4.43 25.92
CA GLY A 77 -24.48 -5.39 26.74
C GLY A 77 -26.02 -5.31 26.62
N THR A 78 -26.54 -4.43 25.78
CA THR A 78 -27.98 -4.34 25.48
C THR A 78 -28.33 -5.00 24.14
N ASP A 79 -29.63 -5.14 23.84
CA ASP A 79 -30.08 -5.69 22.56
C ASP A 79 -29.73 -4.77 21.37
N GLU A 80 -29.59 -3.46 21.62
CA GLU A 80 -29.20 -2.45 20.64
C GLU A 80 -27.74 -2.60 20.17
N GLN A 81 -26.88 -3.25 20.97
CA GLN A 81 -25.45 -3.46 20.65
C GLN A 81 -25.24 -4.10 19.28
N LYS A 82 -26.13 -5.00 18.86
CA LYS A 82 -26.05 -5.68 17.57
C LYS A 82 -26.15 -4.68 16.40
N TYR A 83 -27.02 -3.69 16.52
CA TYR A 83 -27.24 -2.70 15.47
C TYR A 83 -26.08 -1.71 15.40
N ALA A 84 -25.62 -1.21 16.55
CA ALA A 84 -24.46 -0.32 16.63
C ALA A 84 -23.20 -0.98 16.05
N ARG A 85 -22.99 -2.27 16.32
CA ARG A 85 -21.88 -3.04 15.74
C ARG A 85 -21.94 -3.11 14.22
N VAL A 86 -23.11 -3.36 13.65
CA VAL A 86 -23.27 -3.45 12.18
C VAL A 86 -22.89 -2.12 11.52
N GLU A 87 -23.24 -1.01 12.15
CA GLU A 87 -22.91 0.32 11.64
C GLU A 87 -21.40 0.61 11.71
N VAL A 88 -20.76 0.30 12.84
CA VAL A 88 -19.30 0.38 12.96
C VAL A 88 -18.60 -0.47 11.90
N ASP A 89 -19.06 -1.70 11.67
CA ASP A 89 -18.49 -2.60 10.66
C ASP A 89 -18.69 -2.07 9.23
N ARG A 90 -19.83 -1.41 8.95
CA ARG A 90 -20.10 -0.73 7.67
C ARG A 90 -19.12 0.41 7.44
N ILE A 91 -18.99 1.34 8.39
CA ILE A 91 -18.13 2.51 8.28
C ILE A 91 -16.66 2.08 8.17
N LYS A 92 -16.21 1.09 8.97
CA LYS A 92 -14.85 0.53 8.86
C LYS A 92 -14.55 -0.01 7.47
N LYS A 93 -15.53 -0.63 6.81
CA LYS A 93 -15.37 -1.14 5.45
C LYS A 93 -15.28 -0.01 4.42
N GLU A 94 -16.03 1.06 4.60
CA GLU A 94 -15.97 2.24 3.73
C GLU A 94 -14.65 2.99 3.91
N LEU A 95 -14.24 3.24 5.15
CA LEU A 95 -12.94 3.83 5.47
C LEU A 95 -11.78 3.07 4.84
N ARG A 96 -11.78 1.73 4.92
CA ARG A 96 -10.73 0.91 4.29
C ARG A 96 -10.69 1.05 2.76
N LYS A 97 -11.86 1.20 2.11
CA LYS A 97 -11.91 1.39 0.66
C LYS A 97 -11.37 2.75 0.27
N GLU A 98 -11.73 3.78 1.03
CA GLU A 98 -11.23 5.15 0.80
C GLU A 98 -9.72 5.22 1.01
N GLU A 99 -9.22 4.61 2.08
CA GLU A 99 -7.79 4.44 2.32
C GLU A 99 -7.10 3.69 1.18
N GLU A 100 -7.67 2.58 0.70
CA GLU A 100 -7.09 1.85 -0.44
C GLU A 100 -7.04 2.73 -1.69
N ALA A 101 -8.10 3.48 -1.99
CA ALA A 101 -8.16 4.37 -3.13
C ALA A 101 -7.06 5.45 -3.09
N ILE A 102 -6.95 6.18 -1.98
CA ILE A 102 -5.92 7.22 -1.84
C ILE A 102 -4.50 6.63 -1.82
N LEU A 103 -4.31 5.42 -1.25
CA LEU A 103 -3.00 4.76 -1.27
C LEU A 103 -2.55 4.43 -2.69
N TRP A 104 -3.45 3.94 -3.56
CA TRP A 104 -3.14 3.71 -4.97
C TRP A 104 -2.86 5.01 -5.73
N GLU A 105 -3.55 6.11 -5.39
CA GLU A 105 -3.31 7.42 -5.98
C GLU A 105 -1.91 7.95 -5.65
N ILE A 106 -1.48 7.86 -4.39
CA ILE A 106 -0.15 8.36 -3.96
C ILE A 106 0.98 7.37 -4.25
N LEU A 107 0.66 6.12 -4.60
CA LEU A 107 1.63 5.03 -4.76
C LEU A 107 2.82 5.39 -5.67
N PRO A 108 2.63 6.01 -6.85
CA PRO A 108 3.75 6.31 -7.75
C PRO A 108 4.78 7.24 -7.08
N GLU A 109 4.31 8.33 -6.48
CA GLU A 109 5.15 9.30 -5.77
C GLU A 109 5.80 8.68 -4.53
N ALA A 110 5.05 7.89 -3.76
CA ALA A 110 5.55 7.22 -2.56
C ALA A 110 6.64 6.19 -2.91
N PHE A 111 6.46 5.41 -3.98
CA PHE A 111 7.45 4.43 -4.43
C PHE A 111 8.69 5.10 -5.02
N ALA A 112 8.54 6.22 -5.72
CA ALA A 112 9.66 7.04 -6.17
C ALA A 112 10.46 7.60 -4.98
N ALA A 113 9.79 8.08 -3.92
CA ALA A 113 10.42 8.54 -2.69
C ALA A 113 11.26 7.43 -2.03
N VAL A 114 10.69 6.24 -1.89
CA VAL A 114 11.38 5.07 -1.31
C VAL A 114 12.55 4.62 -2.16
N ARG A 115 12.41 4.60 -3.50
CA ARG A 115 13.50 4.27 -4.42
C ARG A 115 14.68 5.22 -4.22
N GLU A 116 14.41 6.53 -4.22
CA GLU A 116 15.45 7.54 -4.09
C GLU A 116 16.10 7.49 -2.72
N ALA A 117 15.32 7.32 -1.65
CA ALA A 117 15.84 7.12 -0.30
C ALA A 117 16.75 5.87 -0.22
N SER A 118 16.35 4.75 -0.83
CA SER A 118 17.17 3.53 -0.90
C SER A 118 18.47 3.76 -1.66
N LYS A 119 18.41 4.42 -2.82
CA LYS A 119 19.60 4.74 -3.62
C LYS A 119 20.59 5.60 -2.83
N ARG A 120 20.12 6.61 -2.10
CA ARG A 120 20.98 7.49 -1.28
C ARG A 120 21.60 6.79 -0.07
N THR A 121 20.85 5.91 0.60
CA THR A 121 21.25 5.32 1.87
C THR A 121 22.01 4.01 1.71
N THR A 122 21.63 3.19 0.73
CA THR A 122 22.18 1.84 0.52
C THR A 122 22.90 1.68 -0.82
N GLY A 123 22.79 2.65 -1.73
CA GLY A 123 23.30 2.54 -3.09
C GLY A 123 22.44 1.65 -4.01
N LEU A 124 21.34 1.07 -3.51
CA LEU A 124 20.49 0.17 -4.27
C LEU A 124 19.30 0.92 -4.85
N ARG A 125 19.23 0.98 -6.18
CA ARG A 125 18.05 1.44 -6.92
C ARG A 125 17.13 0.24 -7.16
N HIS A 126 15.85 0.35 -6.79
CA HIS A 126 14.86 -0.68 -7.10
C HIS A 126 14.72 -0.87 -8.63
N TYR A 127 14.66 -2.13 -9.06
CA TYR A 127 14.34 -2.51 -10.43
C TYR A 127 12.83 -2.51 -10.69
N ASP A 128 12.43 -2.47 -11.96
CA ASP A 128 11.02 -2.49 -12.38
C ASP A 128 10.27 -3.73 -11.85
N VAL A 129 10.93 -4.89 -11.87
CA VAL A 129 10.36 -6.13 -11.29
C VAL A 129 10.14 -6.05 -9.79
N GLN A 130 10.95 -5.26 -9.08
CA GLN A 130 10.79 -5.01 -7.65
C GLN A 130 9.62 -4.05 -7.39
N MET A 131 9.39 -3.05 -8.25
CA MET A 131 8.21 -2.20 -8.19
C MET A 131 6.92 -2.98 -8.42
N LEU A 132 6.92 -3.89 -9.40
CA LEU A 132 5.82 -4.82 -9.60
C LEU A 132 5.58 -5.68 -8.35
N GLY A 133 6.65 -6.24 -7.77
CA GLY A 133 6.57 -7.00 -6.51
C GLY A 133 5.96 -6.18 -5.37
N GLY A 134 6.36 -4.92 -5.23
CA GLY A 134 5.79 -3.99 -4.24
C GLY A 134 4.29 -3.75 -4.41
N MET A 135 3.83 -3.56 -5.65
CA MET A 135 2.39 -3.40 -5.96
C MET A 135 1.59 -4.69 -5.75
N VAL A 136 2.18 -5.85 -6.05
CA VAL A 136 1.57 -7.16 -5.78
C VAL A 136 1.38 -7.36 -4.28
N LEU A 137 2.39 -7.02 -3.46
CA LEU A 137 2.27 -7.06 -2.00
C LEU A 137 1.25 -6.05 -1.47
N HIS A 138 1.25 -4.82 -1.98
CA HIS A 138 0.29 -3.79 -1.59
C HIS A 138 -1.16 -4.19 -1.90
N SER A 139 -1.41 -4.89 -3.02
CA SER A 139 -2.74 -5.43 -3.36
C SER A 139 -3.20 -6.62 -2.50
N GLY A 140 -2.43 -6.99 -1.46
CA GLY A 140 -2.77 -8.08 -0.55
C GLY A 140 -2.56 -9.48 -1.15
N THR A 141 -1.71 -9.61 -2.16
CA THR A 141 -1.41 -10.88 -2.83
C THR A 141 0.05 -11.29 -2.68
N ILE A 142 0.39 -12.51 -3.14
CA ILE A 142 1.73 -13.08 -2.95
C ILE A 142 2.63 -12.72 -4.14
N ALA A 143 3.73 -12.00 -3.87
CA ALA A 143 4.78 -11.77 -4.85
C ALA A 143 5.78 -12.94 -4.85
N GLU A 144 5.64 -13.85 -5.83
CA GLU A 144 6.65 -14.88 -6.08
C GLU A 144 7.86 -14.26 -6.79
N MET A 145 9.00 -14.31 -6.11
CA MET A 145 10.28 -13.76 -6.59
C MET A 145 11.37 -14.83 -6.43
N LYS A 146 12.35 -14.90 -7.32
CA LYS A 146 13.49 -15.82 -7.15
C LYS A 146 14.46 -15.30 -6.10
N THR A 147 15.30 -16.19 -5.58
CA THR A 147 16.41 -15.81 -4.71
C THR A 147 17.35 -14.86 -5.45
N GLY A 148 17.78 -13.79 -4.78
CA GLY A 148 18.62 -12.75 -5.38
C GLY A 148 17.85 -11.59 -6.02
N GLU A 149 16.53 -11.67 -6.17
CA GLU A 149 15.72 -10.55 -6.73
C GLU A 149 15.45 -9.42 -5.72
N GLY A 150 16.05 -9.46 -4.53
CA GLY A 150 15.98 -8.38 -3.54
C GLY A 150 14.66 -8.26 -2.77
N LYS A 151 14.08 -9.39 -2.32
CA LYS A 151 12.81 -9.44 -1.56
C LYS A 151 12.76 -8.50 -0.36
N THR A 152 13.86 -8.40 0.39
CA THR A 152 13.96 -7.50 1.55
C THR A 152 13.84 -6.04 1.15
N LEU A 153 14.50 -5.65 0.04
CA LEU A 153 14.41 -4.29 -0.50
C LEU A 153 13.00 -4.00 -1.04
N VAL A 154 12.35 -4.98 -1.68
CA VAL A 154 10.96 -4.86 -2.17
C VAL A 154 10.00 -4.57 -1.02
N ALA A 155 10.17 -5.21 0.14
CA ALA A 155 9.27 -5.04 1.28
C ALA A 155 9.20 -3.58 1.78
N THR A 156 10.26 -2.79 1.59
CA THR A 156 10.27 -1.37 2.00
C THR A 156 9.19 -0.54 1.30
N LEU A 157 8.83 -0.87 0.06
CA LEU A 157 7.84 -0.14 -0.75
C LEU A 157 6.43 -0.21 -0.14
N PRO A 158 5.80 -1.40 0.01
CA PRO A 158 4.47 -1.50 0.62
C PRO A 158 4.50 -1.21 2.12
N LEU A 159 5.60 -1.48 2.84
CA LEU A 159 5.68 -1.15 4.27
C LEU A 159 5.58 0.36 4.48
N TYR A 160 6.36 1.14 3.73
CA TYR A 160 6.28 2.60 3.78
C TYR A 160 4.87 3.09 3.43
N LEU A 161 4.36 2.70 2.26
CA LEU A 161 3.06 3.17 1.77
C LEU A 161 1.92 2.89 2.75
N ASN A 162 1.79 1.65 3.23
CA ASN A 162 0.69 1.28 4.12
C ASN A 162 0.83 1.89 5.53
N ALA A 163 2.06 2.11 6.01
CA ALA A 163 2.30 2.75 7.30
C ALA A 163 1.84 4.21 7.34
N LEU A 164 1.72 4.89 6.18
CA LEU A 164 1.22 6.26 6.08
C LEU A 164 -0.22 6.42 6.61
N THR A 165 -1.00 5.33 6.68
CA THR A 165 -2.34 5.34 7.29
C THR A 165 -2.33 5.53 8.81
N GLY A 166 -1.18 5.40 9.48
CA GLY A 166 -1.04 5.55 10.92
C GLY A 166 -1.41 4.30 11.74
N ARG A 167 -1.77 3.20 11.08
CA ARG A 167 -2.12 1.91 11.74
C ARG A 167 -0.92 1.01 12.03
N GLY A 168 0.26 1.40 11.55
CA GLY A 168 1.44 0.55 11.54
C GLY A 168 1.45 -0.48 10.39
N ALA A 169 2.59 -1.12 10.20
CA ALA A 169 2.78 -2.21 9.25
C ALA A 169 3.70 -3.25 9.90
N HIS A 170 3.32 -4.53 9.82
CA HIS A 170 4.08 -5.63 10.43
C HIS A 170 4.85 -6.40 9.36
N LEU A 171 6.18 -6.42 9.48
CA LEU A 171 7.04 -7.31 8.70
C LEU A 171 7.33 -8.55 9.52
N VAL A 172 6.92 -9.72 9.03
CA VAL A 172 7.14 -11.00 9.71
C VAL A 172 8.23 -11.77 8.99
N THR A 173 9.23 -12.24 9.76
CA THR A 173 10.36 -13.04 9.28
C THR A 173 10.34 -14.41 9.99
N PRO A 174 11.03 -15.43 9.46
CA PRO A 174 10.97 -16.77 10.04
C PRO A 174 11.73 -16.90 11.38
N ASN A 175 12.55 -15.91 11.74
CA ASN A 175 13.31 -15.86 12.99
C ASN A 175 13.78 -14.44 13.33
N ASP A 176 14.14 -14.25 14.61
CA ASP A 176 14.57 -12.97 15.20
C ASP A 176 15.88 -12.43 14.62
N TYR A 177 16.73 -13.29 14.05
CA TYR A 177 17.98 -12.84 13.42
C TYR A 177 17.73 -12.06 12.12
N LEU A 178 16.63 -12.37 11.42
CA LEU A 178 16.25 -11.72 10.16
C LEU A 178 15.30 -10.52 10.37
N SER A 179 14.86 -10.27 11.61
CA SER A 179 13.93 -9.19 11.97
C SER A 179 14.58 -7.82 12.00
#